data_AF-C4IET9-F1
#
_entry.id   AF-C4IET9-F1
#
_cell.length_a   1.000
_cell.length_b   1.000
_cell.length_c   1.000
_cell.angle_alpha   90.00
_cell.angle_beta   90.00
_cell.angle_gamma   90.00
#
_symmetry.space_group_name_H-M   'P 1'
#
loop_
_entity.id
_entity.type
_entity.pdbx_description
1 polymer ?
#
loop_
_entity_poly.entity_id
_entity_poly.type
_entity_poly.pdbx_seq_one_letter_code
_entity_poly.pdbx_strand_id
1 'polypeptide(L)'
;MGLDDKMKTWFGTMTFDSKHCFLCGELLDENNSTVEHIFPKWLQHKHGLWDQTLRLPNGSPIKYKQLIVPCCKKCNNEHLSSMEKSVREALDSGIEKVKELDKTIIYKWVIKIIYCLLFKELSLKEDIKSRDSKMIITPEFLKNYSVMFDYMQSIMGNIKINENISSVFIFNVLSNSGNDPQRDFFYIDDILHAQFAIRSNEIGIICSL
;
A
#
# COMPACT_ATOMS: atom_id res chain seq x y z
N MET A 1 2.81 10.39 41.09
CA MET A 1 1.93 9.72 40.11
C MET A 1 2.42 10.16 38.73
N GLY A 2 3.38 9.43 38.16
CA GLY A 2 4.02 9.81 36.90
C GLY A 2 3.21 9.31 35.72
N LEU A 3 2.77 10.23 34.86
CA LEU A 3 2.16 9.98 33.56
C LEU A 3 3.25 9.57 32.55
N ASP A 4 3.91 8.44 32.77
CA ASP A 4 5.02 7.97 31.92
C ASP A 4 4.86 6.49 31.51
N ASP A 5 3.63 5.98 31.52
CA ASP A 5 3.28 4.83 30.68
C ASP A 5 3.11 5.36 29.25
N LYS A 6 4.25 5.54 28.57
CA LYS A 6 4.31 5.77 27.13
C LYS A 6 3.50 4.67 26.47
N MET A 7 2.36 5.04 25.89
CA MET A 7 1.58 4.18 25.02
C MET A 7 2.52 3.64 23.96
N LYS A 8 2.94 2.38 24.09
CA LYS A 8 3.89 1.73 23.18
C LYS A 8 3.19 1.64 21.82
N THR A 9 3.45 2.61 20.94
CA THR A 9 2.91 2.60 19.58
C THR A 9 3.57 1.47 18.82
N TRP A 10 2.82 0.85 17.91
CA TRP A 10 3.36 -0.22 17.08
C TRP A 10 4.46 0.31 16.16
N PHE A 11 4.33 1.57 15.73
CA PHE A 11 5.39 2.27 15.01
C PHE A 11 6.74 2.23 15.73
N GLY A 12 6.76 2.35 17.07
CA GLY A 12 8.00 2.30 17.86
C GLY A 12 8.72 0.95 17.84
N THR A 13 8.07 -0.11 17.36
CA THR A 13 8.67 -1.44 17.20
C THR A 13 9.21 -1.71 15.79
N MET A 14 9.07 -0.75 14.87
CA MET A 14 9.41 -0.96 13.48
C MET A 14 10.90 -0.80 13.17
N THR A 15 11.36 -1.68 12.27
CA THR A 15 12.70 -1.61 11.67
C THR A 15 12.54 -1.41 10.17
N PHE A 16 13.16 -0.36 9.64
CA PHE A 16 13.07 0.06 8.23
C PHE A 16 14.20 -0.54 7.40
N ASP A 17 14.27 -1.87 7.33
CA ASP A 17 15.30 -2.59 6.58
C ASP A 17 14.73 -3.78 5.79
N SER A 18 15.59 -4.45 5.04
CA SER A 18 15.22 -5.64 4.27
C SER A 18 15.24 -6.94 5.08
N LYS A 19 15.55 -6.88 6.38
CA LYS A 19 15.72 -8.05 7.25
C LYS A 19 14.50 -8.30 8.13
N HIS A 20 13.59 -7.34 8.24
CA HIS A 20 12.36 -7.49 9.02
C HIS A 20 11.13 -7.41 8.12
N CYS A 21 10.06 -8.09 8.53
CA CYS A 21 8.76 -7.96 7.89
C CYS A 21 8.26 -6.52 8.02
N PHE A 22 7.88 -5.90 6.90
CA PHE A 22 7.40 -4.52 6.88
C PHE A 22 6.12 -4.29 7.71
N LEU A 23 5.35 -5.34 7.99
CA LEU A 23 4.05 -5.25 8.68
C LEU A 23 4.17 -5.57 10.18
N CYS A 24 4.74 -6.72 10.54
CA CYS A 24 4.83 -7.16 11.94
C CYS A 24 6.18 -6.88 12.61
N GLY A 25 7.20 -6.48 11.86
CA GLY A 25 8.56 -6.28 12.38
C GLY A 25 9.33 -7.56 12.73
N GLU A 26 8.79 -8.74 12.42
CA GLU A 26 9.46 -10.02 12.66
C GLU A 26 10.76 -10.14 11.84
N LEU A 27 11.84 -10.61 12.46
CA LEU A 27 13.09 -10.90 11.77
C LEU A 27 12.87 -12.01 10.74
N LEU A 28 13.35 -11.76 9.52
CA LEU A 28 13.21 -12.66 8.38
C LEU A 28 14.41 -13.60 8.27
N ASP A 29 14.11 -14.87 8.04
CA ASP A 29 15.07 -15.93 7.76
C ASP A 29 14.63 -16.74 6.52
N GLU A 30 15.40 -17.76 6.16
CA GLU A 30 15.11 -18.63 5.02
C GLU A 30 13.77 -19.39 5.12
N ASN A 31 13.24 -19.58 6.34
CA ASN A 31 12.05 -20.35 6.60
C ASN A 31 10.78 -19.49 6.59
N ASN A 32 10.84 -18.24 7.04
CA ASN A 32 9.69 -17.34 7.13
C ASN A 32 9.67 -16.22 6.06
N SER A 33 10.76 -15.98 5.33
CA SER A 33 10.86 -14.84 4.41
C SER A 33 10.02 -15.01 3.13
N THR A 34 9.41 -13.92 2.70
CA THR A 34 8.72 -13.73 1.41
C THR A 34 8.87 -12.28 0.95
N VAL A 35 8.25 -11.97 -0.19
CA VAL A 35 8.09 -10.59 -0.67
C VAL A 35 6.61 -10.30 -0.89
N GLU A 36 6.18 -9.14 -0.42
CA GLU A 36 4.83 -8.62 -0.69
C GLU A 36 4.91 -7.66 -1.88
N HIS A 37 4.02 -7.82 -2.85
CA HIS A 37 3.92 -6.84 -3.94
C HIS A 37 3.09 -5.65 -3.48
N ILE A 38 3.60 -4.43 -3.70
CA ILE A 38 2.93 -3.20 -3.32
C ILE A 38 1.54 -3.13 -3.98
N PHE A 39 1.53 -3.26 -5.30
CA PHE A 39 0.33 -3.55 -6.08
C PHE A 39 0.15 -5.06 -6.17
N PRO A 40 -0.99 -5.63 -5.74
CA PRO A 40 -1.20 -7.08 -5.71
C PRO A 40 -0.92 -7.76 -7.06
N LYS A 41 -0.41 -8.99 -7.06
CA LYS A 41 -0.16 -9.74 -8.31
C LYS A 41 -1.43 -9.86 -9.16
N TRP A 42 -2.58 -10.13 -8.54
CA TRP A 42 -3.85 -10.25 -9.27
C TRP A 42 -4.22 -8.96 -9.99
N LEU A 43 -3.96 -7.80 -9.38
CA LEU A 43 -4.23 -6.49 -9.98
C LEU A 43 -3.28 -6.22 -11.13
N GLN A 44 -1.98 -6.53 -10.94
CA GLN A 44 -0.99 -6.41 -11.99
C GLN A 44 -1.30 -7.29 -13.19
N HIS A 45 -1.73 -8.54 -12.97
CA HIS A 45 -2.09 -9.44 -14.07
C HIS A 45 -3.40 -9.03 -14.75
N LYS A 46 -4.41 -8.60 -13.98
CA LYS A 46 -5.70 -8.12 -14.51
C LYS A 46 -5.53 -6.99 -15.52
N HIS A 47 -4.60 -6.07 -15.23
CA HIS A 47 -4.37 -4.86 -16.02
C HIS A 47 -3.07 -4.87 -16.84
N GLY A 48 -2.40 -6.02 -16.95
CA GLY A 48 -1.16 -6.14 -17.71
C GLY A 48 -0.01 -5.26 -17.23
N LEU A 49 0.04 -4.92 -15.94
CA LEU A 49 1.01 -3.98 -15.36
C LEU A 49 2.40 -4.59 -15.11
N TRP A 50 2.52 -5.92 -15.09
CA TRP A 50 3.71 -6.64 -14.61
C TRP A 50 5.04 -6.10 -15.17
N ASP A 51 5.09 -5.81 -16.47
CA ASP A 51 6.26 -5.25 -17.16
C ASP A 51 6.16 -3.75 -17.45
N GLN A 52 5.04 -3.10 -17.12
CA GLN A 52 4.87 -1.65 -17.19
C GLN A 52 5.62 -0.97 -16.05
N THR A 53 5.81 0.35 -16.19
CA THR A 53 6.59 1.16 -15.24
C THR A 53 5.74 2.21 -14.55
N LEU A 54 5.94 2.35 -13.24
CA LEU A 54 5.52 3.50 -12.44
C LEU A 54 6.66 4.54 -12.45
N ARG A 55 6.33 5.83 -12.40
CA ARG A 55 7.30 6.91 -12.17
C ARG A 55 7.39 7.20 -10.67
N LEU A 56 8.61 7.14 -10.14
CA LEU A 56 8.92 7.49 -8.75
C LEU A 56 8.96 9.02 -8.56
N PRO A 57 8.97 9.53 -7.31
CA PRO A 57 9.04 10.97 -7.05
C PRO A 57 10.25 11.67 -7.67
N ASN A 58 11.39 10.98 -7.80
CA ASN A 58 12.58 11.48 -8.49
C ASN A 58 12.49 11.39 -10.03
N GLY A 59 11.33 11.04 -10.59
CA GLY A 59 11.05 10.91 -12.02
C GLY A 59 11.55 9.62 -12.67
N SER A 60 12.27 8.78 -11.94
CA SER A 60 12.83 7.54 -12.47
C SER A 60 11.77 6.44 -12.66
N PRO A 61 11.90 5.58 -13.69
CA PRO A 61 10.97 4.49 -13.90
C PRO A 61 11.32 3.27 -13.05
N ILE A 62 10.31 2.59 -12.51
CA ILE A 62 10.42 1.28 -11.87
C ILE A 62 9.31 0.36 -12.35
N LYS A 63 9.62 -0.92 -12.64
CA LYS A 63 8.58 -1.85 -13.07
C LYS A 63 7.65 -2.22 -11.91
N TYR A 64 6.36 -2.39 -12.18
CA TYR A 64 5.40 -2.82 -11.15
C TYR A 64 5.81 -4.13 -10.46
N LYS A 65 6.36 -5.10 -11.20
CA LYS A 65 6.87 -6.35 -10.60
C LYS A 65 8.03 -6.16 -9.61
N GLN A 66 8.74 -5.04 -9.68
CA GLN A 66 9.86 -4.67 -8.79
C GLN A 66 9.41 -3.84 -7.58
N LEU A 67 8.15 -3.39 -7.56
CA LEU A 67 7.52 -2.77 -6.41
C LEU A 67 7.14 -3.86 -5.41
N ILE A 68 8.12 -4.24 -4.60
CA ILE A 68 8.03 -5.27 -3.56
C ILE A 68 8.68 -4.79 -2.26
N VAL A 69 8.18 -5.31 -1.13
CA VAL A 69 8.68 -5.07 0.23
C VAL A 69 8.91 -6.41 0.98
N PRO A 70 9.84 -6.46 1.95
CA PRO A 70 10.13 -7.66 2.73
C PRO A 70 8.93 -8.03 3.63
N CYS A 71 8.47 -9.28 3.60
CA CYS A 71 7.30 -9.70 4.37
C CYS A 71 7.45 -11.14 4.87
N CYS A 72 6.96 -11.46 6.08
CA CYS A 72 6.94 -12.85 6.54
C CYS A 72 5.77 -13.64 5.91
N LYS A 73 5.91 -14.97 5.81
CA LYS A 73 4.90 -15.87 5.24
C LYS A 73 3.53 -15.71 5.87
N LYS A 74 3.46 -15.49 7.19
CA LYS A 74 2.20 -15.31 7.92
C LYS A 74 1.49 -14.02 7.49
N CYS A 75 2.20 -12.88 7.53
CA CYS A 75 1.64 -11.60 7.12
C CYS A 75 1.17 -11.61 5.67
N ASN A 76 1.99 -12.16 4.77
CA ASN A 76 1.71 -12.24 3.34
C ASN A 76 0.51 -13.16 3.04
N ASN A 77 0.56 -14.41 3.51
CA ASN A 77 -0.37 -15.45 3.08
C ASN A 77 -1.65 -15.56 3.92
N GLU A 78 -1.73 -14.92 5.08
CA GLU A 78 -2.92 -14.95 5.94
C GLU A 78 -3.57 -13.57 6.05
N HIS A 79 -2.84 -12.57 6.54
CA HIS A 79 -3.42 -11.25 6.85
C HIS A 79 -3.65 -10.42 5.59
N LEU A 80 -2.61 -10.20 4.78
CA LEU A 80 -2.68 -9.40 3.56
C LEU A 80 -3.51 -10.09 2.49
N SER A 81 -3.28 -11.40 2.26
CA SER A 81 -4.02 -12.17 1.27
C SER A 81 -5.54 -12.16 1.51
N SER A 82 -5.98 -12.23 2.77
CA SER A 82 -7.40 -12.21 3.14
C SER A 82 -8.05 -10.86 2.83
N MET A 83 -7.39 -9.76 3.21
CA MET A 83 -7.84 -8.40 2.88
C MET A 83 -7.89 -8.19 1.36
N GLU A 84 -6.83 -8.55 0.65
CA GLU A 84 -6.75 -8.38 -0.81
C GLU A 84 -7.74 -9.24 -1.57
N LYS A 85 -8.06 -10.43 -1.07
CA LYS A 85 -9.09 -11.30 -1.64
C LYS A 85 -10.45 -10.60 -1.61
N SER A 86 -10.84 -10.02 -0.49
CA SER A 86 -12.11 -9.27 -0.36
C SER A 86 -12.18 -8.10 -1.34
N VAL A 87 -11.09 -7.34 -1.50
CA VAL A 87 -11.02 -6.22 -2.46
C VAL A 87 -11.12 -6.73 -3.89
N ARG A 88 -10.38 -7.80 -4.23
CA ARG A 88 -10.42 -8.42 -5.56
C ARG A 88 -11.83 -8.89 -5.91
N GLU A 89 -12.47 -9.66 -5.03
CA GLU A 89 -13.80 -10.22 -5.26
C GLU A 89 -14.83 -9.12 -5.49
N ALA A 90 -14.76 -8.02 -4.72
CA ALA A 90 -15.62 -6.87 -4.92
C ALA A 90 -15.38 -6.17 -6.28
N LEU A 91 -14.11 -5.91 -6.63
CA LEU A 91 -13.75 -5.29 -7.91
C LEU A 91 -14.09 -6.16 -9.12
N ASP A 92 -13.95 -7.48 -9.02
CA ASP A 92 -14.29 -8.44 -10.07
C ASP A 92 -15.81 -8.58 -10.24
N SER A 93 -16.58 -8.31 -9.17
CA SER A 93 -18.05 -8.39 -9.18
C SER A 93 -18.77 -7.09 -9.58
N GLY A 94 -18.03 -6.00 -9.78
CA GLY A 94 -18.55 -4.72 -10.23
C GLY A 94 -18.86 -3.72 -9.11
N ILE A 95 -19.20 -2.48 -9.51
CA ILE A 95 -19.28 -1.32 -8.61
C ILE A 95 -20.22 -1.52 -7.42
N GLU A 96 -21.36 -2.18 -7.59
CA GLU A 96 -22.32 -2.38 -6.49
C GLU A 96 -21.71 -3.23 -5.37
N LYS A 97 -20.91 -4.25 -5.72
CA LYS A 97 -20.16 -5.02 -4.72
C LYS A 97 -19.04 -4.24 -4.06
N VAL A 98 -18.41 -3.31 -4.77
CA VAL A 98 -17.44 -2.40 -4.16
C VAL A 98 -18.12 -1.44 -3.18
N LYS A 99 -19.32 -0.96 -3.48
CA LYS A 99 -20.10 -0.10 -2.57
C LYS A 99 -20.61 -0.84 -1.32
N GLU A 100 -20.91 -2.13 -1.44
CA GLU A 100 -21.31 -3.01 -0.32
C GLU A 100 -20.13 -3.41 0.57
N LEU A 101 -18.91 -3.41 0.03
CA LEU A 101 -17.71 -3.77 0.78
C LEU A 101 -17.49 -2.79 1.94
N ASP A 102 -17.15 -3.32 3.12
CA ASP A 102 -16.76 -2.50 4.26
C ASP A 102 -15.63 -1.55 3.86
N LYS A 103 -15.90 -0.23 3.97
CA LYS A 103 -14.97 0.83 3.58
C LYS A 103 -13.65 0.75 4.35
N THR A 104 -13.65 0.17 5.55
CA THR A 104 -12.41 -0.06 6.30
C THR A 104 -11.48 -1.04 5.59
N ILE A 105 -12.01 -2.03 4.85
CA ILE A 105 -11.21 -2.96 4.05
C ILE A 105 -10.56 -2.23 2.88
N ILE A 106 -11.32 -1.39 2.17
CA ILE A 106 -10.79 -0.57 1.06
C ILE A 106 -9.68 0.35 1.58
N TYR A 107 -9.93 1.02 2.71
CA TYR A 107 -8.97 1.95 3.28
C TYR A 107 -7.69 1.26 3.79
N LYS A 108 -7.79 0.09 4.43
CA LYS A 108 -6.62 -0.73 4.81
C LYS A 108 -5.80 -1.13 3.58
N TRP A 109 -6.46 -1.50 2.49
CA TRP A 109 -5.78 -1.83 1.23
C TRP A 109 -5.07 -0.63 0.61
N VAL A 110 -5.69 0.55 0.65
CA VAL A 110 -5.10 1.80 0.17
C VAL A 110 -3.89 2.21 1.03
N ILE A 111 -4.02 2.22 2.36
CA ILE A 111 -2.88 2.49 3.26
C ILE A 111 -1.74 1.53 2.99
N LYS A 112 -2.03 0.23 2.80
CA LYS A 112 -1.01 -0.76 2.50
C LYS A 112 -0.22 -0.39 1.25
N ILE A 113 -0.89 0.04 0.17
CA ILE A 113 -0.20 0.46 -1.06
C ILE A 113 0.72 1.66 -0.77
N ILE A 114 0.18 2.71 -0.15
CA ILE A 114 0.92 3.96 0.10
C ILE A 114 2.10 3.72 1.04
N TYR A 115 1.86 3.06 2.17
CA TYR A 115 2.90 2.80 3.15
C TYR A 115 4.01 1.92 2.56
N CYS A 116 3.67 0.92 1.75
CA CYS A 116 4.68 0.13 1.07
C CYS A 116 5.46 0.91 0.00
N LEU A 117 4.84 1.89 -0.68
CA LEU A 117 5.57 2.81 -1.58
C LEU A 117 6.57 3.64 -0.79
N LEU A 118 6.14 4.26 0.30
CA LEU A 118 7.01 5.01 1.21
C LEU A 118 8.16 4.14 1.73
N PHE A 119 7.85 2.90 2.14
CA PHE A 119 8.86 1.95 2.60
C PHE A 119 9.86 1.60 1.50
N LYS A 120 9.38 1.37 0.27
CA LYS A 120 10.24 1.07 -0.89
C LYS A 120 11.20 2.22 -1.18
N GLU A 121 10.73 3.45 -1.07
CA GLU A 121 11.49 4.68 -1.31
C GLU A 121 12.62 4.93 -0.30
N LEU A 122 12.60 4.28 0.87
CA LEU A 122 13.74 4.26 1.81
C LEU A 122 14.98 3.57 1.22
N SER A 123 14.82 2.73 0.21
CA SER A 123 15.90 1.96 -0.43
C SER A 123 16.27 2.47 -1.83
N LEU A 124 15.59 3.50 -2.31
CA LEU A 124 15.76 4.05 -3.65
C LEU A 124 16.45 5.40 -3.57
N LYS A 125 17.44 5.62 -4.44
CA LYS A 125 18.21 6.87 -4.47
C LYS A 125 17.42 8.00 -5.11
N GLU A 126 17.57 9.21 -4.56
CA GLU A 126 17.06 10.44 -5.15
C GLU A 126 17.70 10.70 -6.53
N ASP A 127 19.04 10.73 -6.61
CA ASP A 127 19.79 10.71 -7.88
C ASP A 127 20.39 9.32 -8.13
N ILE A 128 19.83 8.60 -9.10
CA ILE A 128 20.27 7.26 -9.48
C ILE A 128 21.71 7.25 -10.04
N LYS A 129 22.16 8.37 -10.63
CA LYS A 129 23.50 8.46 -11.24
C LYS A 129 24.58 8.68 -10.19
N SER A 130 24.23 9.21 -9.03
CA SER A 130 25.18 9.51 -7.96
C SER A 130 25.33 8.34 -6.98
N ARG A 131 26.58 7.94 -6.72
CA ARG A 131 26.89 6.88 -5.74
C ARG A 131 26.56 7.32 -4.31
N ASP A 132 26.76 8.60 -4.01
CA ASP A 132 26.60 9.18 -2.69
C ASP A 132 25.25 9.90 -2.52
N SER A 133 24.33 9.70 -3.47
CA SER A 133 22.96 10.23 -3.36
C SER A 133 22.28 9.74 -2.09
N LYS A 134 21.53 10.64 -1.47
CA LYS A 134 20.53 10.31 -0.46
C LYS A 134 19.43 9.43 -1.07
N MET A 135 18.68 8.77 -0.20
CA MET A 135 17.47 8.05 -0.59
C MET A 135 16.31 9.02 -0.80
N ILE A 136 15.31 8.62 -1.60
CA ILE A 136 14.11 9.42 -1.90
C ILE A 136 13.41 9.79 -0.59
N ILE A 137 13.29 8.82 0.32
CA ILE A 137 12.73 9.02 1.66
C ILE A 137 13.75 8.68 2.74
N THR A 138 13.67 9.39 3.86
CA THR A 138 14.42 9.09 5.07
C THR A 138 13.53 8.41 6.11
N PRO A 139 14.07 7.58 7.02
CA PRO A 139 13.31 7.04 8.14
C PRO A 139 12.60 8.12 8.98
N GLU A 140 13.23 9.30 9.13
CA GLU A 140 12.66 10.45 9.84
C GLU A 140 11.36 10.95 9.17
N PHE A 141 11.37 11.07 7.84
CA PHE A 141 10.17 11.45 7.09
C PHE A 141 9.04 10.43 7.26
N LEU A 142 9.37 9.13 7.27
CA LEU A 142 8.37 8.08 7.46
C LEU A 142 7.70 8.14 8.84
N LYS A 143 8.35 8.73 9.86
CA LYS A 143 7.75 8.95 11.18
C LYS A 143 6.55 9.88 11.16
N ASN A 144 6.49 10.81 10.20
CA ASN A 144 5.33 11.69 10.03
C ASN A 144 4.05 10.91 9.67
N TYR A 145 4.20 9.65 9.23
CA TYR A 145 3.11 8.75 8.84
C TYR A 145 2.90 7.62 9.86
N SER A 146 3.34 7.80 11.12
CA SER A 146 3.20 6.78 12.16
C SER A 146 1.75 6.38 12.43
N VAL A 147 0.81 7.30 12.30
CA VAL A 147 -0.63 7.03 12.46
C VAL A 147 -1.15 6.12 11.34
N MET A 148 -0.70 6.32 10.10
CA MET A 148 -1.04 5.41 8.99
C MET A 148 -0.50 4.00 9.27
N PHE A 149 0.72 3.91 9.81
CA PHE A 149 1.29 2.63 10.19
C PHE A 149 0.51 1.96 11.32
N ASP A 150 0.20 2.68 12.40
CA ASP A 150 -0.61 2.14 13.49
C ASP A 150 -1.96 1.64 12.96
N TYR A 151 -2.61 2.40 12.06
CA TYR A 151 -3.83 1.93 11.40
C TYR A 151 -3.61 0.67 10.55
N MET A 152 -2.49 0.57 9.83
CA MET A 152 -2.12 -0.62 9.05
C MET A 152 -2.02 -1.88 9.94
N GLN A 153 -1.67 -1.75 11.23
CA GLN A 153 -1.65 -2.88 12.17
C GLN A 153 -3.04 -3.50 12.43
N SER A 154 -4.12 -2.78 12.12
CA SER A 154 -5.48 -3.33 12.14
C SER A 154 -5.71 -4.41 11.09
N ILE A 155 -4.82 -4.56 10.09
CA ILE A 155 -4.83 -5.67 9.12
C ILE A 155 -4.53 -6.99 9.84
N MET A 156 -3.66 -6.98 10.85
CA MET A 156 -3.34 -8.16 11.66
C MET A 156 -4.39 -8.43 12.75
N GLY A 157 -5.39 -7.56 12.91
CA GLY A 157 -6.38 -7.66 13.99
C GLY A 157 -5.89 -7.15 15.35
N ASN A 158 -4.68 -6.57 15.41
CA ASN A 158 -4.07 -6.07 16.65
C ASN A 158 -4.72 -4.77 17.16
N ILE A 159 -5.39 -4.03 16.26
CA ILE A 159 -6.05 -2.77 16.57
C ILE A 159 -7.49 -2.82 16.08
N LYS A 160 -8.42 -2.46 16.97
CA LYS A 160 -9.82 -2.20 16.62
C LYS A 160 -9.99 -0.73 16.29
N ILE A 161 -10.64 -0.47 15.17
CA ILE A 161 -10.94 0.88 14.69
C ILE A 161 -12.38 1.17 15.06
N ASN A 162 -12.59 2.14 15.94
CA ASN A 162 -13.92 2.47 16.45
C ASN A 162 -14.65 3.48 15.55
N GLU A 163 -13.92 4.23 14.71
CA GLU A 163 -14.48 5.25 13.81
C GLU A 163 -13.75 5.25 12.47
N ASN A 164 -14.47 5.58 11.39
CA ASN A 164 -13.85 5.74 10.07
C ASN A 164 -12.96 6.99 10.07
N ILE A 165 -11.65 6.79 9.98
CA ILE A 165 -10.69 7.90 9.93
C ILE A 165 -10.49 8.46 8.51
N SER A 166 -11.20 7.93 7.51
CA SER A 166 -11.02 8.29 6.11
C SER A 166 -12.35 8.42 5.37
N SER A 167 -12.32 9.18 4.28
CA SER A 167 -13.43 9.29 3.33
C SER A 167 -13.12 8.48 2.09
N VAL A 168 -13.97 7.48 1.81
CA VAL A 168 -13.88 6.62 0.62
C VAL A 168 -15.05 6.93 -0.31
N PHE A 169 -14.73 7.38 -1.52
CA PHE A 169 -15.67 7.68 -2.60
C PHE A 169 -15.53 6.63 -3.69
N ILE A 170 -16.66 6.04 -4.11
CA ILE A 170 -16.72 4.99 -5.13
C ILE A 170 -17.69 5.46 -6.20
N PHE A 171 -17.27 5.47 -7.47
CA PHE A 171 -18.07 5.98 -8.57
C PHE A 171 -17.78 5.24 -9.88
N ASN A 172 -18.75 5.31 -10.80
CA ASN A 172 -18.58 4.81 -12.15
C ASN A 172 -17.70 5.78 -12.94
N VAL A 173 -16.75 5.23 -13.67
CA VAL A 173 -15.93 5.92 -14.66
C VAL A 173 -16.39 5.48 -16.04
N LEU A 174 -16.39 6.40 -17.00
CA LEU A 174 -16.78 6.09 -18.37
C LEU A 174 -15.94 4.93 -18.91
N SER A 175 -16.64 3.97 -19.50
CA SER A 175 -16.01 2.82 -20.14
C SER A 175 -15.10 3.27 -21.27
N ASN A 176 -14.06 2.49 -21.48
CA ASN A 176 -13.06 2.74 -22.49
C ASN A 176 -13.61 2.39 -23.88
N SER A 177 -14.39 3.30 -24.46
CA SER A 177 -15.02 3.13 -25.77
C SER A 177 -14.04 2.94 -26.93
N GLY A 178 -12.74 3.13 -26.71
CA GLY A 178 -11.67 3.00 -27.71
C GLY A 178 -10.79 1.75 -27.59
N ASN A 179 -11.07 0.81 -26.68
CA ASN A 179 -10.22 -0.36 -26.40
C ASN A 179 -8.74 -0.01 -26.14
N ASP A 180 -8.45 1.13 -25.51
CA ASP A 180 -7.10 1.53 -25.09
C ASP A 180 -6.77 0.93 -23.71
N PRO A 181 -5.99 -0.17 -23.60
CA PRO A 181 -5.81 -0.86 -22.32
C PRO A 181 -5.15 0.01 -21.25
N GLN A 182 -4.48 1.11 -21.63
CA GLN A 182 -3.93 2.08 -20.68
C GLN A 182 -5.01 2.87 -19.94
N ARG A 183 -6.26 2.86 -20.43
CA ARG A 183 -7.40 3.50 -19.77
C ARG A 183 -8.12 2.57 -18.81
N ASP A 184 -7.79 1.28 -18.77
CA ASP A 184 -8.46 0.33 -17.90
C ASP A 184 -7.89 0.36 -16.48
N PHE A 185 -6.66 0.89 -16.31
CA PHE A 185 -6.04 1.11 -15.02
C PHE A 185 -5.42 2.49 -14.91
N PHE A 186 -5.65 3.15 -13.79
CA PHE A 186 -4.98 4.39 -13.43
C PHE A 186 -4.76 4.44 -11.92
N TYR A 187 -3.64 5.00 -11.50
CA TYR A 187 -3.33 5.21 -10.10
C TYR A 187 -2.59 6.53 -9.94
N ILE A 188 -2.94 7.27 -8.89
CA ILE A 188 -2.18 8.41 -8.41
C ILE A 188 -2.34 8.51 -6.88
N ASP A 189 -1.28 8.96 -6.23
CA ASP A 189 -1.26 9.37 -4.85
C ASP A 189 -0.69 10.77 -4.70
N ASP A 190 -1.15 11.46 -3.66
CA ASP A 190 -0.57 12.68 -3.16
C ASP A 190 -0.44 12.52 -1.64
N ILE A 191 0.74 12.05 -1.22
CA ILE A 191 1.02 11.76 0.18
C ILE A 191 1.08 13.05 1.01
N LEU A 192 1.42 14.20 0.40
CA LEU A 192 1.45 15.49 1.10
C LEU A 192 0.04 15.93 1.50
N HIS A 193 -0.95 15.66 0.65
CA HIS A 193 -2.35 15.99 0.89
C HIS A 193 -3.19 14.78 1.35
N ALA A 194 -2.55 13.64 1.63
CA ALA A 194 -3.19 12.39 2.05
C ALA A 194 -4.31 11.94 1.09
N GLN A 195 -4.06 12.02 -0.22
CA GLN A 195 -5.00 11.63 -1.26
C GLN A 195 -4.52 10.40 -2.02
N PHE A 196 -5.48 9.57 -2.42
CA PHE A 196 -5.25 8.40 -3.25
C PHE A 196 -6.40 8.25 -4.21
N ALA A 197 -6.10 7.97 -5.48
CA ALA A 197 -7.11 7.61 -6.46
C ALA A 197 -6.64 6.42 -7.29
N ILE A 198 -7.55 5.46 -7.49
CA ILE A 198 -7.32 4.30 -8.34
C ILE A 198 -8.54 4.04 -9.21
N ARG A 199 -8.27 3.67 -10.46
CA ARG A 199 -9.24 3.18 -11.42
C ARG A 199 -8.94 1.73 -11.74
N SER A 200 -9.98 0.90 -11.75
CA SER A 200 -9.94 -0.45 -12.30
C SER A 200 -11.19 -0.64 -13.16
N ASN A 201 -11.02 -0.67 -14.48
CA ASN A 201 -12.06 -0.65 -15.49
C ASN A 201 -13.01 0.57 -15.29
N GLU A 202 -14.31 0.34 -15.15
CA GLU A 202 -15.33 1.36 -14.91
C GLU A 202 -15.45 1.77 -13.44
N ILE A 203 -14.59 1.26 -12.55
CA ILE A 203 -14.67 1.55 -11.11
C ILE A 203 -13.57 2.55 -10.73
N GLY A 204 -13.99 3.72 -10.24
CA GLY A 204 -13.11 4.70 -9.62
C GLY A 204 -13.26 4.68 -8.10
N ILE A 205 -12.14 4.71 -7.40
CA ILE A 205 -12.06 4.84 -5.95
C ILE A 205 -11.16 6.04 -5.63
N ILE A 206 -11.65 6.97 -4.82
CA ILE A 206 -10.88 8.06 -4.23
C ILE A 206 -10.92 7.92 -2.71
N CYS A 207 -9.76 7.99 -2.07
CA CYS A 207 -9.61 7.99 -0.63
C CYS A 207 -8.94 9.29 -0.17
N SER A 208 -9.55 9.96 0.79
CA SER A 208 -8.92 10.99 1.63
C SER A 208 -8.59 10.34 2.97
N LEU A 209 -7.30 10.27 3.30
CA LEU A 209 -6.74 9.51 4.41
C LEU A 209 -6.51 10.39 5.65
#